data_AF-A0A7S4QU24-F1
#
_entry.id   AF-A0A7S4QU24-F1
#
_cell.length_a   1.000
_cell.length_b   1.000
_cell.length_c   1.000
_cell.angle_alpha   90.00
_cell.angle_beta   90.00
_cell.angle_gamma   90.00
#
_symmetry.space_group_name_H-M   'P 1'
#
loop_
_entity.id
_entity.type
_entity.pdbx_description
1 polymer ?
#
loop_
_entity_poly.entity_id
_entity_poly.type
_entity_poly.pdbx_seq_one_letter_code
_entity_poly.pdbx_strand_id
1 'polypeptide(L)'
;MLSQTRLALVLCQALKQGYLGAAYLSFGWFTPGWWQTTATPCTPAQITQMAEGFVGASLSYWRSDRDARLSCSASMTAGGFLSEWFARQGASFGDLSRRPENYTLAPHVSNQADGLCMYAQMLHELLINQGLPLSDLAARTRDAYAAVQDAFSRTDFEGVQGRVHFKPGSPDVRGSALIRQLQAGRMVDVASYNDGFVFEGRADLVFYYPGERFFAGPQGATSIAAPLAAFTACRGRQVLDFSANVCKDCPPNTEFVQVSGTCLCKAGFFKVPGGCQPCAAGSASRSPGATTCDPCEPGSNSSEGATRCTFCPRGTYAPNS
;
A
#
# COMPACT_ATOMS: atom_id res chain seq x y z
N MET A 1 13.75 -0.41 -2.01
CA MET A 1 14.02 -1.61 -1.20
C MET A 1 13.76 -1.39 0.29
N LEU A 2 14.34 -0.35 0.93
CA LEU A 2 14.15 -0.06 2.37
C LEU A 2 12.68 0.00 2.84
N SER A 3 11.77 0.61 2.07
CA SER A 3 10.35 0.69 2.43
C SER A 3 9.63 -0.67 2.43
N GLN A 4 9.97 -1.54 1.47
CA GLN A 4 9.35 -2.85 1.31
C GLN A 4 9.79 -3.82 2.41
N THR A 5 11.09 -3.83 2.75
CA THR A 5 11.61 -4.61 3.88
C THR A 5 10.97 -4.17 5.19
N ARG A 6 10.78 -2.86 5.41
CA ARG A 6 10.06 -2.35 6.58
C ARG A 6 8.62 -2.82 6.63
N LEU A 7 7.89 -2.83 5.51
CA LEU A 7 6.53 -3.37 5.46
C LEU A 7 6.52 -4.86 5.81
N ALA A 8 7.44 -5.66 5.27
CA ALA A 8 7.54 -7.08 5.61
C ALA A 8 7.85 -7.31 7.11
N LEU A 9 8.67 -6.45 7.74
CA LEU A 9 8.90 -6.49 9.18
C LEU A 9 7.64 -6.15 9.99
N VAL A 10 6.84 -5.18 9.54
CA VAL A 10 5.54 -4.86 10.15
C VAL A 10 4.59 -6.06 10.05
N LEU A 11 4.49 -6.69 8.88
CA LEU A 11 3.67 -7.89 8.69
C LEU A 11 4.13 -9.06 9.57
N CYS A 12 5.45 -9.28 9.66
CA CYS A 12 6.02 -10.30 10.55
C CYS A 12 5.65 -10.03 12.02
N GLN A 13 5.74 -8.78 12.46
CA GLN A 13 5.40 -8.43 13.82
C GLN A 13 3.89 -8.55 14.08
N ALA A 14 3.05 -8.14 13.12
CA ALA A 14 1.60 -8.33 13.20
C ALA A 14 1.24 -9.81 13.38
N LEU A 15 1.85 -10.70 12.59
CA LEU A 15 1.68 -12.15 12.72
C LEU A 15 2.06 -12.65 14.11
N LYS A 16 3.25 -12.27 14.62
CA LYS A 16 3.73 -12.68 15.95
C LYS A 16 2.81 -12.22 17.08
N GLN A 17 2.15 -11.07 16.91
CA GLN A 17 1.19 -10.53 17.87
C GLN A 17 -0.21 -11.16 17.74
N GLY A 18 -0.46 -11.94 16.69
CA GLY A 18 -1.75 -12.57 16.41
C GLY A 18 -2.75 -11.66 15.68
N TYR A 19 -2.29 -10.57 15.06
CA TYR A 19 -3.12 -9.74 14.19
C TYR A 19 -3.29 -10.47 12.84
N LEU A 20 -4.41 -11.18 12.69
CA LEU A 20 -4.77 -11.92 11.48
C LEU A 20 -6.03 -11.30 10.84
N GLY A 21 -6.25 -11.57 9.55
CA GLY A 21 -7.48 -11.14 8.85
C GLY A 21 -7.55 -9.63 8.55
N ALA A 22 -6.41 -8.96 8.48
CA ALA A 22 -6.32 -7.55 8.11
C ALA A 22 -5.91 -7.40 6.64
N ALA A 23 -6.55 -6.48 5.92
CA ALA A 23 -6.08 -6.02 4.61
C ALA A 23 -5.14 -4.83 4.79
N TYR A 24 -3.94 -4.92 4.22
CA TYR A 24 -2.94 -3.85 4.30
C TYR A 24 -3.02 -2.99 3.04
N LEU A 25 -3.20 -1.69 3.22
CA LEU A 25 -3.17 -0.70 2.13
C LEU A 25 -1.84 0.04 2.14
N SER A 26 -1.20 0.17 0.98
CA SER A 26 -0.03 1.02 0.84
C SER A 26 -0.01 1.76 -0.49
N PHE A 27 0.46 3.00 -0.46
CA PHE A 27 0.79 3.78 -1.64
C PHE A 27 2.30 3.69 -1.87
N GLY A 28 2.73 3.14 -3.00
CA GLY A 28 4.15 2.80 -3.12
C GLY A 28 4.58 2.08 -4.39
N TRP A 29 5.91 2.05 -4.58
CA TRP A 29 6.60 1.41 -5.69
C TRP A 29 7.09 0.07 -5.16
N PHE A 30 6.17 -0.89 -5.14
CA PHE A 30 6.44 -2.24 -4.69
C PHE A 30 6.91 -3.08 -5.87
N THR A 31 8.07 -3.72 -5.72
CA THR A 31 8.54 -4.67 -6.72
C THR A 31 7.67 -5.92 -6.64
N PRO A 32 7.38 -6.56 -7.78
CA PRO A 32 6.73 -7.88 -7.77
C PRO A 32 7.49 -8.83 -6.84
N GLY A 33 6.75 -9.57 -6.00
CA GLY A 33 7.34 -10.54 -5.06
C GLY A 33 7.99 -9.93 -3.81
N TRP A 34 7.76 -8.66 -3.48
CA TRP A 34 8.34 -8.04 -2.27
C TRP A 34 8.03 -8.81 -0.97
N TRP A 35 6.89 -9.52 -0.93
CA TRP A 35 6.47 -10.37 0.20
C TRP A 35 7.25 -11.68 0.32
N GLN A 36 8.05 -12.06 -0.69
CA GLN A 36 8.89 -13.26 -0.67
C GLN A 36 10.29 -13.01 -0.07
N THR A 37 10.44 -11.93 0.69
CA THR A 37 11.73 -11.55 1.28
C THR A 37 12.16 -12.48 2.41
N THR A 38 13.47 -12.72 2.52
CA THR A 38 14.11 -13.43 3.64
C THR A 38 14.69 -12.48 4.69
N ALA A 39 14.54 -11.17 4.51
CA ALA A 39 15.12 -10.14 5.39
C ALA A 39 14.27 -9.88 6.66
N THR A 40 13.50 -10.87 7.12
CA THR A 40 12.68 -10.77 8.33
C THR A 40 12.82 -12.04 9.19
N PRO A 41 12.49 -11.98 10.48
CA PRO A 41 12.44 -13.17 11.32
C PRO A 41 11.32 -14.17 10.99
N CYS A 42 10.40 -13.84 10.07
CA CYS A 42 9.32 -14.71 9.62
C CYS A 42 9.67 -15.34 8.27
N THR A 43 9.12 -16.51 7.97
CA THR A 43 9.35 -17.19 6.68
C THR A 43 8.63 -16.46 5.53
N PRO A 44 9.09 -16.59 4.28
CA PRO A 44 8.37 -16.05 3.12
C PRO A 44 6.91 -16.51 3.04
N ALA A 45 6.61 -17.76 3.44
CA ALA A 45 5.24 -18.27 3.48
C ALA A 45 4.38 -17.53 4.53
N GLN A 46 4.94 -17.25 5.70
CA GLN A 46 4.29 -16.47 6.75
C GLN A 46 4.03 -15.01 6.32
N ILE A 47 4.99 -14.38 5.65
CA ILE A 47 4.79 -13.02 5.11
C ILE A 47 3.76 -13.03 3.98
N THR A 48 3.79 -14.02 3.10
CA THR A 48 2.80 -14.15 2.02
C THR A 48 1.40 -14.29 2.60
N GLN A 49 1.21 -15.12 3.62
CA GLN A 49 -0.07 -15.25 4.33
C GLN A 49 -0.56 -13.91 4.90
N MET A 50 0.33 -13.10 5.45
CA MET A 50 0.00 -11.78 6.00
C MET A 50 -0.24 -10.70 4.95
N ALA A 51 0.48 -10.78 3.83
CA ALA A 51 0.37 -9.84 2.72
C ALA A 51 -0.85 -10.16 1.84
N GLU A 52 -1.45 -11.32 1.99
CA GLU A 52 -2.56 -11.76 1.18
C GLU A 52 -3.78 -10.82 1.34
N GLY A 53 -4.38 -10.39 0.22
CA GLY A 53 -5.37 -9.32 0.20
C GLY A 53 -4.79 -7.89 0.29
N PHE A 54 -3.47 -7.72 0.38
CA PHE A 54 -2.79 -6.42 0.31
C PHE A 54 -3.26 -5.62 -0.90
N VAL A 55 -3.58 -4.35 -0.69
CA VAL A 55 -3.93 -3.41 -1.74
C VAL A 55 -2.78 -2.42 -1.90
N GLY A 56 -2.18 -2.40 -3.08
CA GLY A 56 -1.13 -1.47 -3.47
C GLY A 56 -1.67 -0.47 -4.47
N ALA A 57 -1.52 0.82 -4.17
CA ALA A 57 -1.71 1.89 -5.14
C ALA A 57 -0.35 2.42 -5.60
N SER A 58 -0.13 2.47 -6.91
CA SER A 58 1.07 3.05 -7.51
C SER A 58 0.69 3.97 -8.66
N LEU A 59 1.61 4.82 -9.13
CA LEU A 59 1.41 5.49 -10.41
C LEU A 59 1.14 4.45 -11.50
N SER A 60 0.14 4.72 -12.32
CA SER A 60 -0.08 3.96 -13.54
C SER A 60 0.89 4.48 -14.60
N TYR A 61 1.81 3.62 -15.04
CA TYR A 61 2.70 3.98 -16.13
C TYR A 61 2.02 3.85 -17.48
N TRP A 62 1.08 2.93 -17.65
CA TRP A 62 0.41 2.72 -18.92
C TRP A 62 -1.07 2.60 -18.64
N ARG A 63 -1.90 3.32 -19.39
CA ARG A 63 -3.35 3.19 -19.29
C ARG A 63 -3.80 1.77 -19.62
N SER A 64 -4.84 1.28 -18.94
CA SER A 64 -5.38 -0.07 -19.14
C SER A 64 -6.26 -0.19 -20.38
N ASP A 65 -6.92 0.88 -20.80
CA ASP A 65 -7.75 0.98 -22.01
C ASP A 65 -6.88 1.12 -23.27
N ARG A 66 -6.45 -0.03 -23.80
CA ARG A 66 -5.53 -0.13 -24.96
C ARG A 66 -6.10 0.43 -26.26
N ASP A 67 -7.41 0.55 -26.39
CA ASP A 67 -8.05 1.03 -27.62
C ASP A 67 -8.18 2.56 -27.68
N ALA A 68 -7.83 3.27 -26.60
CA ALA A 68 -7.86 4.72 -26.58
C ALA A 68 -6.97 5.33 -27.67
N ARG A 69 -7.54 6.24 -28.45
CA ARG A 69 -6.82 7.00 -29.49
C ARG A 69 -5.96 8.08 -28.84
N LEU A 70 -4.72 8.20 -29.31
CA LEU A 70 -3.77 9.18 -28.77
C LEU A 70 -3.93 10.53 -29.45
N SER A 71 -3.97 11.63 -28.70
CA SER A 71 -4.14 12.97 -29.27
C SER A 71 -2.97 13.40 -30.15
N CYS A 72 -1.75 12.98 -29.82
CA CYS A 72 -0.56 13.28 -30.63
C CYS A 72 -0.29 12.25 -31.74
N SER A 73 -1.23 11.35 -32.03
CA SER A 73 -1.09 10.41 -33.16
C SER A 73 -2.42 10.18 -33.85
N ALA A 74 -2.50 10.53 -35.12
CA ALA A 74 -3.71 10.32 -35.92
C ALA A 74 -4.03 8.83 -36.17
N SER A 75 -3.04 7.94 -36.02
CA SER A 75 -3.15 6.54 -36.44
C SER A 75 -2.99 5.52 -35.30
N MET A 76 -2.51 5.93 -34.13
CA MET A 76 -2.18 4.99 -33.05
C MET A 76 -3.18 5.03 -31.90
N THR A 77 -3.51 3.84 -31.41
CA THR A 77 -4.08 3.66 -30.07
C THR A 77 -2.96 3.50 -29.05
N ALA A 78 -3.29 3.63 -27.76
CA ALA A 78 -2.35 3.41 -26.67
C ALA A 78 -1.74 2.00 -26.68
N GLY A 79 -2.55 0.98 -27.01
CA GLY A 79 -2.10 -0.40 -27.20
C GLY A 79 -1.21 -0.57 -28.43
N GLY A 80 -1.53 0.11 -29.53
CA GLY A 80 -0.68 0.13 -30.72
C GLY A 80 0.70 0.73 -30.43
N PHE A 81 0.75 1.85 -29.72
CA PHE A 81 2.00 2.47 -29.29
C PHE A 81 2.82 1.56 -28.39
N LEU A 82 2.17 0.95 -27.40
CA LEU A 82 2.82 0.04 -26.47
C LEU A 82 3.45 -1.17 -27.19
N SER A 83 2.67 -1.82 -28.06
CA SER A 83 3.13 -2.99 -28.83
C SER A 83 4.32 -2.62 -29.73
N GLU A 84 4.23 -1.50 -30.43
CA GLU A 84 5.29 -1.00 -31.30
C GLU A 84 6.56 -0.66 -30.51
N TRP A 85 6.42 -0.02 -29.34
CA TRP A 85 7.55 0.31 -28.48
C TRP A 85 8.29 -0.94 -28.04
N PHE A 86 7.59 -1.94 -27.50
CA PHE A 86 8.20 -3.19 -27.05
C PHE A 86 8.82 -3.99 -28.21
N ALA A 87 8.14 -4.02 -29.37
CA ALA A 87 8.64 -4.69 -30.57
C ALA A 87 9.99 -4.11 -31.04
N ARG A 88 10.13 -2.78 -31.02
CA ARG A 88 11.40 -2.10 -31.36
C ARG A 88 12.55 -2.41 -30.40
N GLN A 89 12.23 -2.86 -29.18
CA GLN A 89 13.21 -3.30 -28.19
C GLN A 89 13.47 -4.81 -28.23
N GLY A 90 12.87 -5.53 -29.18
CA GLY A 90 12.93 -6.99 -29.26
C GLY A 90 12.32 -7.66 -28.03
N ALA A 91 11.27 -7.08 -27.45
CA ALA A 91 10.63 -7.56 -26.22
C ALA A 91 9.11 -7.69 -26.34
N SER A 92 8.56 -8.46 -25.40
CA SER A 92 7.13 -8.51 -25.14
C SER A 92 6.73 -7.53 -24.04
N PHE A 93 5.45 -7.15 -24.02
CA PHE A 93 4.89 -6.32 -22.96
C PHE A 93 5.16 -6.92 -21.58
N GLY A 94 5.67 -6.10 -20.66
CA GLY A 94 5.99 -6.53 -19.30
C GLY A 94 7.36 -7.20 -19.14
N ASP A 95 8.20 -7.21 -20.18
CA ASP A 95 9.61 -7.61 -20.05
C ASP A 95 10.35 -6.70 -19.07
N LEU A 96 10.70 -7.26 -17.92
CA LEU A 96 11.52 -6.63 -16.87
C LEU A 96 12.95 -7.18 -16.85
N SER A 97 13.38 -7.88 -17.90
CA SER A 97 14.73 -8.40 -18.02
C SER A 97 15.75 -7.26 -18.02
N ARG A 98 16.89 -7.51 -17.37
CA ARG A 98 18.00 -6.57 -17.31
C ARG A 98 18.79 -6.68 -18.61
N ARG A 99 18.91 -5.57 -19.33
CA ARG A 99 19.67 -5.46 -20.56
C ARG A 99 21.18 -5.40 -20.28
N PRO A 100 22.04 -5.76 -21.26
CA PRO A 100 23.50 -5.75 -21.11
C PRO A 100 24.06 -4.40 -20.62
N GLU A 101 23.39 -3.30 -20.96
CA GLU A 101 23.74 -1.93 -20.57
C GLU A 101 23.22 -1.57 -19.16
N ASN A 102 22.84 -2.57 -18.38
CA ASN A 102 22.49 -2.46 -16.96
C ASN A 102 21.18 -1.72 -16.64
N TYR A 103 20.25 -1.64 -17.59
CA TYR A 103 18.89 -1.09 -17.38
C TYR A 103 17.81 -2.14 -17.68
N THR A 104 16.62 -1.98 -17.12
CA THR A 104 15.41 -2.71 -17.53
C THR A 104 14.60 -1.83 -18.46
N LEU A 105 13.82 -2.42 -19.36
CA LEU A 105 12.82 -1.68 -20.14
C LEU A 105 11.94 -0.85 -19.19
N ALA A 106 12.16 0.47 -19.22
CA ALA A 106 11.67 1.34 -18.17
C ALA A 106 10.17 1.58 -18.36
N PRO A 107 9.32 1.24 -17.37
CA PRO A 107 7.90 1.52 -17.49
C PRO A 107 7.62 3.03 -17.58
N HIS A 108 8.55 3.88 -17.11
CA HIS A 108 8.50 5.34 -17.17
C HIS A 108 8.60 5.95 -18.57
N VAL A 109 8.91 5.18 -19.62
CA VAL A 109 9.01 5.73 -20.99
C VAL A 109 7.69 6.38 -21.45
N SER A 110 6.58 5.94 -20.88
CA SER A 110 5.27 6.54 -21.10
C SER A 110 5.19 7.99 -20.59
N ASN A 111 5.84 8.31 -19.45
CA ASN A 111 5.98 9.70 -18.98
C ASN A 111 6.71 10.55 -20.03
N GLN A 112 7.73 9.97 -20.68
CA GLN A 112 8.53 10.68 -21.68
C GLN A 112 7.77 10.86 -22.99
N ALA A 113 7.01 9.85 -23.41
CA ALA A 113 6.16 9.93 -24.59
C ALA A 113 5.08 11.01 -24.44
N ASP A 114 4.40 11.04 -23.29
CA ASP A 114 3.38 12.06 -23.00
C ASP A 114 4.02 13.43 -22.78
N GLY A 115 5.19 13.50 -22.14
CA GLY A 115 5.98 14.73 -22.08
C GLY A 115 6.30 15.27 -23.47
N LEU A 116 6.77 14.44 -24.39
CA LEU A 116 7.07 14.86 -25.76
C LEU A 116 5.82 15.38 -26.48
N CYS A 117 4.67 14.72 -26.31
CA CYS A 117 3.39 15.18 -26.84
C CYS A 117 3.01 16.56 -26.27
N MET A 118 3.13 16.76 -24.96
CA MET A 118 2.88 18.05 -24.31
C MET A 118 3.75 19.17 -24.88
N TYR A 119 5.05 18.93 -25.05
CA TYR A 119 5.96 19.91 -25.67
C TYR A 119 5.61 20.17 -27.14
N ALA A 120 5.27 19.14 -27.90
CA ALA A 120 4.89 19.29 -29.30
C ALA A 120 3.60 20.12 -29.46
N GLN A 121 2.60 19.89 -28.63
CA GLN A 121 1.37 20.69 -28.62
C GLN A 121 1.63 22.14 -28.21
N MET A 122 2.46 22.37 -27.19
CA MET A 122 2.86 23.72 -26.79
C MET A 122 3.56 24.47 -27.94
N LEU A 123 4.51 23.83 -28.61
CA LEU A 123 5.21 24.44 -29.75
C LEU A 123 4.27 24.71 -30.92
N HIS A 124 3.35 23.79 -31.22
CA HIS A 124 2.36 23.98 -32.27
C HIS A 124 1.43 25.16 -31.94
N GLU A 125 0.95 25.25 -30.71
CA GLU A 125 0.11 26.35 -30.25
C GLU A 125 0.82 27.70 -30.38
N LEU A 126 2.06 27.82 -29.86
CA LEU A 126 2.77 29.09 -29.90
C LEU A 126 3.20 29.48 -31.31
N LEU A 127 3.81 28.57 -32.06
CA LEU A 127 4.45 28.90 -33.34
C LEU A 127 3.44 28.92 -34.50
N ILE A 128 2.45 28.03 -34.49
CA ILE A 128 1.52 27.86 -35.61
C ILE A 128 0.20 28.59 -35.35
N ASN A 129 -0.42 28.37 -34.19
CA ASN A 129 -1.74 28.96 -33.92
C ASN A 129 -1.65 30.43 -33.51
N GLN A 130 -0.71 30.79 -32.63
CA GLN A 130 -0.50 32.16 -32.18
C GLN A 130 0.46 32.95 -33.08
N GLY A 131 1.22 32.27 -33.94
CA GLY A 131 2.17 32.89 -34.86
C GLY A 131 3.38 33.54 -34.16
N LEU A 132 3.74 33.09 -32.95
CA LEU A 132 4.92 33.58 -32.25
C LEU A 132 6.17 33.20 -33.04
N PRO A 133 7.04 34.16 -33.42
CA PRO A 133 8.28 33.86 -34.10
C PRO A 133 9.18 32.96 -33.25
N LEU A 134 9.84 31.98 -33.89
CA LEU A 134 10.79 31.10 -33.20
C LEU A 134 11.94 31.90 -32.54
N SER A 135 12.33 33.03 -33.14
CA SER A 135 13.31 33.96 -32.55
C SER A 135 12.89 34.47 -31.19
N ASP A 136 11.61 34.78 -31.02
CA ASP A 136 11.07 35.39 -29.81
C ASP A 136 10.98 34.35 -28.69
N LEU A 137 10.60 33.11 -29.05
CA LEU A 137 10.65 31.97 -28.14
C LEU A 137 12.10 31.65 -27.73
N ALA A 138 13.05 31.66 -28.67
CA ALA A 138 14.47 31.40 -28.42
C ALA A 138 15.16 32.48 -27.58
N ALA A 139 14.66 33.72 -27.66
CA ALA A 139 15.15 34.87 -26.89
C ALA A 139 14.86 34.75 -25.39
N ARG A 140 13.96 33.84 -24.96
CA ARG A 140 13.66 33.57 -23.54
C ARG A 140 13.24 34.82 -22.76
N THR A 141 12.46 35.68 -23.41
CA THR A 141 11.91 36.88 -22.79
C THR A 141 10.87 36.52 -21.72
N ARG A 142 10.50 37.48 -20.88
CA ARG A 142 9.41 37.29 -19.90
C ARG A 142 8.10 36.92 -20.58
N ASP A 143 7.81 37.54 -21.73
CA ASP A 143 6.57 37.29 -22.46
C ASP A 143 6.57 35.91 -23.12
N ALA A 144 7.69 35.48 -23.71
CA ALA A 144 7.85 34.12 -24.21
C ALA A 144 7.70 33.08 -23.09
N TYR A 145 8.28 33.33 -21.91
CA TYR A 145 8.10 32.46 -20.75
C TYR A 145 6.63 32.42 -20.31
N ALA A 146 5.94 33.55 -20.24
CA ALA A 146 4.53 33.62 -19.87
C ALA A 146 3.65 32.85 -20.87
N ALA A 147 3.92 32.98 -22.18
CA ALA A 147 3.23 32.25 -23.23
C ALA A 147 3.43 30.73 -23.13
N VAL A 148 4.66 30.28 -22.84
CA VAL A 148 4.96 28.85 -22.60
C VAL A 148 4.21 28.33 -21.38
N GLN A 149 4.22 29.07 -20.27
CA GLN A 149 3.52 28.64 -19.05
C GLN A 149 2.00 28.60 -19.25
N ASP A 150 1.44 29.58 -19.95
CA ASP A 150 0.04 29.62 -20.31
C ASP A 150 -0.36 28.44 -21.21
N ALA A 151 0.45 28.15 -22.24
CA ALA A 151 0.26 26.98 -23.11
C ALA A 151 0.34 25.66 -22.32
N PHE A 152 1.33 25.49 -21.44
CA PHE A 152 1.40 24.29 -20.59
C PHE A 152 0.23 24.18 -19.61
N SER A 153 -0.25 25.30 -19.04
CA SER A 153 -1.39 25.29 -18.12
C SER A 153 -2.68 24.79 -18.79
N ARG A 154 -2.78 24.92 -20.11
CA ARG A 154 -3.88 24.42 -20.94
C ARG A 154 -3.68 22.99 -21.47
N THR A 155 -2.63 22.29 -21.04
CA THR A 155 -2.41 20.89 -21.42
C THR A 155 -3.62 20.06 -21.01
N ASP A 156 -4.24 19.41 -21.99
CA ASP A 156 -5.34 18.47 -21.83
C ASP A 156 -5.43 17.58 -23.06
N PHE A 157 -4.91 16.36 -22.97
CA PHE A 157 -4.89 15.43 -24.09
C PHE A 157 -4.91 13.96 -23.67
N GLU A 158 -5.31 13.08 -24.59
CA GLU A 158 -5.28 11.62 -24.40
C GLU A 158 -3.88 11.09 -24.71
N GLY A 159 -3.12 10.79 -23.66
CA GLY A 159 -1.77 10.23 -23.71
C GLY A 159 -1.73 8.71 -23.52
N VAL A 160 -0.52 8.15 -23.51
CA VAL A 160 -0.26 6.72 -23.28
C VAL A 160 -0.40 6.32 -21.81
N GLN A 161 -0.33 7.27 -20.89
CA GLN A 161 -0.55 7.08 -19.46
C GLN A 161 -2.01 7.27 -19.02
N GLY A 162 -2.83 7.81 -19.91
CA GLY A 162 -4.20 8.26 -19.64
C GLY A 162 -4.37 9.71 -20.11
N ARG A 163 -5.39 10.38 -19.60
CA ARG A 163 -5.63 11.80 -19.88
C ARG A 163 -4.62 12.66 -19.13
N VAL A 164 -3.78 13.39 -19.86
CA VAL A 164 -2.72 14.24 -19.33
C VAL A 164 -3.26 15.66 -19.23
N HIS A 165 -3.47 16.15 -18.02
CA HIS A 165 -3.95 17.51 -17.79
C HIS A 165 -3.51 18.08 -16.45
N PHE A 166 -3.45 19.41 -16.33
CA PHE A 166 -3.16 20.07 -15.06
C PHE A 166 -4.44 20.40 -14.30
N LYS A 167 -4.38 20.31 -12.96
CA LYS A 167 -5.42 20.88 -12.10
C LYS A 167 -5.18 22.39 -11.96
N PRO A 168 -6.22 23.24 -11.94
CA PRO A 168 -6.07 24.66 -11.59
C PRO A 168 -5.27 24.83 -10.29
N GLY A 169 -4.22 25.66 -10.35
CA GLY A 169 -3.34 25.95 -9.21
C GLY A 169 -2.39 24.82 -8.82
N SER A 170 -2.25 23.76 -9.64
CA SER A 170 -1.32 22.66 -9.41
C SER A 170 -0.16 22.71 -10.40
N PRO A 171 1.10 22.61 -9.95
CA PRO A 171 2.24 22.41 -10.85
C PRO A 171 2.35 20.96 -11.35
N ASP A 172 1.63 20.02 -10.71
CA ASP A 172 1.64 18.61 -11.07
C ASP A 172 0.49 18.27 -12.01
N VAL A 173 0.82 17.48 -13.02
CA VAL A 173 -0.17 16.83 -13.90
C VAL A 173 -1.03 15.89 -13.06
N ARG A 174 -2.32 15.85 -13.35
CA ARG A 174 -3.22 14.82 -12.81
C ARG A 174 -2.81 13.48 -13.42
N GLY A 175 -2.12 12.68 -12.60
CA GLY A 175 -1.66 11.36 -12.99
C GLY A 175 -2.71 10.28 -12.70
N SER A 176 -2.63 9.20 -13.47
CA SER A 176 -3.39 7.99 -13.23
C SER A 176 -2.73 7.17 -12.12
N ALA A 177 -3.53 6.56 -11.24
CA ALA A 177 -3.05 5.53 -10.31
C ALA A 177 -3.55 4.15 -10.76
N LEU A 178 -2.73 3.13 -10.53
CA LEU A 178 -3.10 1.73 -10.68
C LEU A 178 -3.23 1.12 -9.30
N ILE A 179 -4.32 0.41 -9.07
CA ILE A 179 -4.66 -0.26 -7.83
C ILE A 179 -4.56 -1.75 -8.08
N ARG A 180 -3.71 -2.40 -7.31
CA ARG A 180 -3.42 -3.82 -7.40
C ARG A 180 -3.72 -4.52 -6.09
N GLN A 181 -4.15 -5.76 -6.17
CA GLN A 181 -4.35 -6.60 -4.99
C GLN A 181 -3.49 -7.86 -5.05
N LEU A 182 -2.93 -8.30 -3.92
CA LEU A 182 -2.32 -9.62 -3.80
C LEU A 182 -3.43 -10.67 -3.64
N GLN A 183 -3.54 -11.58 -4.60
CA GLN A 183 -4.51 -12.67 -4.63
C GLN A 183 -3.83 -13.99 -4.97
N ALA A 184 -3.98 -14.99 -4.10
CA ALA A 184 -3.32 -16.29 -4.15
C ALA A 184 -1.79 -16.16 -4.41
N GLY A 185 -1.12 -15.24 -3.71
CA GLY A 185 0.31 -14.98 -3.88
C GLY A 185 0.71 -14.27 -5.19
N ARG A 186 -0.25 -13.79 -5.98
CA ARG A 186 0.00 -13.03 -7.24
C ARG A 186 -0.62 -11.65 -7.18
N MET A 187 0.15 -10.62 -7.54
CA MET A 187 -0.40 -9.26 -7.71
C MET A 187 -1.23 -9.21 -8.99
N VAL A 188 -2.46 -8.71 -8.86
CA VAL A 188 -3.38 -8.50 -9.98
C VAL A 188 -3.85 -7.06 -10.03
N ASP A 189 -4.07 -6.54 -11.23
CA ASP A 189 -4.68 -5.23 -11.43
C ASP A 189 -6.18 -5.33 -11.13
N VAL A 190 -6.68 -4.41 -10.29
CA VAL A 190 -8.07 -4.41 -9.80
C VAL A 190 -8.84 -3.20 -10.29
N ALA A 191 -8.20 -2.04 -10.24
CA ALA A 191 -8.77 -0.79 -10.68
C ALA A 191 -7.67 0.18 -11.10
N SER A 192 -8.05 1.20 -11.85
CA SER A 192 -7.28 2.41 -12.02
C SER A 192 -8.06 3.61 -11.47
N TYR A 193 -7.35 4.69 -11.18
CA TYR A 193 -7.93 5.98 -10.84
C TYR A 193 -7.42 7.03 -11.82
N ASN A 194 -8.33 7.65 -12.56
CA ASN A 194 -8.06 8.79 -13.43
C ASN A 194 -9.30 9.71 -13.39
N ASP A 195 -9.28 10.71 -12.50
CA ASP A 195 -10.45 11.53 -12.12
C ASP A 195 -11.70 10.77 -11.65
N GLY A 196 -11.52 9.50 -11.31
CA GLY A 196 -12.56 8.56 -10.94
C GLY A 196 -12.01 7.14 -10.96
N PHE A 197 -12.66 6.23 -10.23
CA PHE A 197 -12.28 4.83 -10.26
C PHE A 197 -12.79 4.17 -11.54
N VAL A 198 -11.98 3.31 -12.11
CA VAL A 198 -12.34 2.43 -13.22
C VAL A 198 -11.88 1.02 -12.86
N PHE A 199 -12.82 0.09 -12.71
CA PHE A 199 -12.55 -1.29 -12.32
C PHE A 199 -12.28 -2.18 -13.54
N GLU A 200 -11.34 -3.11 -13.39
CA GLU A 200 -10.84 -3.99 -14.45
C GLU A 200 -11.77 -5.20 -14.72
N GLY A 201 -13.03 -5.15 -14.30
CA GLY A 201 -14.01 -6.20 -14.62
C GLY A 201 -13.87 -7.51 -13.84
N ARG A 202 -13.25 -7.47 -12.65
CA ARG A 202 -12.89 -8.67 -11.87
C ARG A 202 -14.06 -9.16 -11.01
N ALA A 203 -14.35 -10.47 -11.09
CA ALA A 203 -15.37 -11.14 -10.28
C ALA A 203 -14.85 -11.85 -9.03
N ASP A 204 -13.53 -11.82 -8.84
CA ASP A 204 -12.77 -12.55 -7.84
C ASP A 204 -12.05 -11.61 -6.86
N LEU A 205 -12.58 -10.41 -6.60
CA LEU A 205 -12.03 -9.58 -5.55
C LEU A 205 -12.30 -10.24 -4.19
N VAL A 206 -11.23 -10.73 -3.56
CA VAL A 206 -11.28 -11.41 -2.27
C VAL A 206 -10.54 -10.52 -1.26
N PHE A 207 -11.27 -10.02 -0.26
CA PHE A 207 -10.68 -9.23 0.84
C PHE A 207 -10.33 -10.10 2.06
N TYR A 208 -10.12 -11.40 1.84
CA TYR A 208 -9.67 -12.39 2.83
C TYR A 208 -10.56 -12.58 4.08
N TYR A 209 -11.78 -12.06 4.05
CA TYR A 209 -12.85 -12.49 4.94
C TYR A 209 -13.51 -13.78 4.40
N PRO A 210 -13.77 -14.78 5.25
CA PRO A 210 -14.40 -16.02 4.83
C PRO A 210 -15.75 -15.78 4.13
N GLY A 211 -15.88 -16.21 2.88
CA GLY A 211 -17.13 -16.15 2.13
C GLY A 211 -17.41 -14.82 1.42
N GLU A 212 -16.56 -13.80 1.57
CA GLU A 212 -16.74 -12.53 0.88
C GLU A 212 -16.05 -12.54 -0.50
N ARG A 213 -16.87 -12.51 -1.55
CA ARG A 213 -16.43 -12.29 -2.93
C ARG A 213 -17.14 -11.06 -3.47
N PHE A 214 -16.35 -10.13 -4.01
CA PHE A 214 -16.88 -8.89 -4.56
C PHE A 214 -16.77 -8.91 -6.08
N PHE A 215 -17.86 -8.56 -6.74
CA PHE A 215 -17.89 -8.32 -8.18
C PHE A 215 -17.62 -6.84 -8.42
N ALA A 216 -16.51 -6.54 -9.08
CA ALA A 216 -16.08 -5.17 -9.37
C ALA A 216 -16.90 -4.50 -10.50
N GLY A 217 -17.99 -5.13 -10.95
CA GLY A 217 -18.70 -4.75 -12.18
C GLY A 217 -18.01 -5.30 -13.43
N PRO A 218 -18.58 -5.06 -14.63
CA PRO A 218 -17.89 -5.30 -15.90
C PRO A 218 -16.65 -4.39 -16.03
N GLN A 219 -15.76 -4.68 -16.99
CA GLN A 219 -14.62 -3.80 -17.29
C GLN A 219 -15.13 -2.38 -17.59
N GLY A 220 -14.52 -1.38 -16.95
CA GLY A 220 -14.94 0.01 -17.09
C GLY A 220 -15.96 0.47 -16.03
N ALA A 221 -16.40 -0.40 -15.12
CA ALA A 221 -17.30 -0.01 -14.03
C ALA A 221 -16.65 1.05 -13.14
N THR A 222 -17.43 2.02 -12.65
CA THR A 222 -16.94 3.12 -11.81
C THR A 222 -17.20 2.91 -10.32
N SER A 223 -17.87 1.83 -9.96
CA SER A 223 -18.21 1.47 -8.59
C SER A 223 -18.32 -0.05 -8.45
N ILE A 224 -17.94 -0.58 -7.29
CA ILE A 224 -18.18 -1.98 -6.94
C ILE A 224 -19.64 -2.10 -6.47
N ALA A 225 -20.43 -2.93 -7.16
CA ALA A 225 -21.78 -3.26 -6.75
C ALA A 225 -21.73 -4.47 -5.81
N ALA A 226 -21.58 -4.22 -4.51
CA ALA A 226 -21.67 -5.25 -3.50
C ALA A 226 -22.16 -4.67 -2.17
N PRO A 227 -23.07 -5.36 -1.46
CA PRO A 227 -23.37 -4.99 -0.08
C PRO A 227 -22.12 -5.21 0.75
N LEU A 228 -21.54 -4.12 1.28
CA LEU A 228 -20.56 -4.24 2.35
C LEU A 228 -21.29 -4.83 3.55
N ALA A 229 -20.87 -6.00 4.01
CA ALA A 229 -21.32 -6.50 5.29
C ALA A 229 -20.91 -5.47 6.36
N ALA A 230 -21.89 -4.88 7.05
CA ALA A 230 -21.58 -3.98 8.15
C ALA A 230 -20.90 -4.79 9.26
N PHE A 231 -19.76 -4.29 9.75
CA PHE A 231 -19.16 -4.86 10.94
C PHE A 231 -20.05 -4.64 12.15
N THR A 232 -20.17 -5.66 12.99
CA THR A 232 -20.87 -5.55 14.26
C THR A 232 -20.12 -4.55 15.14
N ALA A 233 -20.76 -3.43 15.49
CA ALA A 233 -20.20 -2.47 16.43
C ALA A 233 -20.31 -3.04 17.86
N CYS A 234 -19.18 -3.48 18.42
CA CYS A 234 -19.14 -4.01 19.78
C CYS A 234 -19.38 -2.91 20.82
N ARG A 235 -20.21 -3.23 21.82
CA ARG A 235 -20.55 -2.32 22.93
C ARG A 235 -19.87 -2.80 24.21
N GLY A 236 -19.52 -1.87 25.08
CA GLY A 236 -18.93 -2.20 26.38
C GLY A 236 -17.46 -2.62 26.28
N ARG A 237 -17.10 -3.73 26.93
CA ARG A 237 -15.71 -4.26 27.03
C ARG A 237 -15.45 -5.43 26.08
N GLN A 238 -16.07 -5.38 24.90
CA GLN A 238 -16.00 -6.43 23.90
C GLN A 238 -15.14 -6.00 22.72
N VAL A 239 -14.47 -6.98 22.11
CA VAL A 239 -13.71 -6.81 20.86
C VAL A 239 -14.40 -7.57 19.74
N LEU A 240 -14.29 -7.04 18.52
CA LEU A 240 -14.81 -7.70 17.34
C LEU A 240 -13.88 -8.86 16.97
N ASP A 241 -14.43 -10.07 16.90
CA ASP A 241 -13.81 -11.16 16.17
C ASP A 241 -14.07 -10.95 14.67
N PHE A 242 -13.05 -10.43 13.97
CA PHE A 242 -13.11 -10.13 12.54
C PHE A 242 -13.41 -11.36 11.67
N SER A 243 -13.07 -12.56 12.13
CA SER A 243 -13.26 -13.78 11.33
C SER A 243 -14.73 -14.24 11.29
N ALA A 244 -15.46 -13.98 12.37
CA ALA A 244 -16.85 -14.39 12.53
C ALA A 244 -17.84 -13.21 12.56
N ASN A 245 -17.33 -11.97 12.50
CA ASN A 245 -18.10 -10.73 12.66
C ASN A 245 -18.99 -10.70 13.93
N VAL A 246 -18.49 -11.28 15.03
CA VAL A 246 -19.19 -11.36 16.31
C VAL A 246 -18.37 -10.70 17.42
N CYS A 247 -19.06 -10.07 18.37
CA CYS A 247 -18.42 -9.50 19.54
C CYS A 247 -18.09 -10.59 20.55
N LYS A 248 -16.84 -10.61 21.01
CA LYS A 248 -16.37 -11.53 22.05
C LYS A 248 -15.77 -10.74 23.19
N ASP A 249 -15.89 -11.31 24.38
CA ASP A 249 -15.15 -10.81 25.54
C ASP A 249 -13.66 -11.11 25.37
N CYS A 250 -12.84 -10.38 26.13
CA CYS A 250 -11.40 -10.60 26.10
C CYS A 250 -11.04 -12.04 26.52
N PRO A 251 -10.12 -12.70 25.79
CA PRO A 251 -9.69 -14.06 26.12
C PRO A 251 -9.05 -14.15 27.53
N PRO A 252 -8.91 -15.36 28.10
CA PRO A 252 -8.29 -15.54 29.41
C PRO A 252 -6.95 -14.81 29.54
N ASN A 253 -6.68 -14.27 30.74
CA ASN A 253 -5.47 -13.51 31.06
C ASN A 253 -5.28 -12.19 30.30
N THR A 254 -6.31 -11.71 29.59
CA THR A 254 -6.33 -10.39 28.96
C THR A 254 -7.41 -9.48 29.55
N GLU A 255 -7.22 -8.17 29.43
CA GLU A 255 -8.21 -7.16 29.78
C GLU A 255 -8.43 -6.18 28.64
N PHE A 256 -9.66 -5.67 28.56
CA PHE A 256 -10.05 -4.68 27.59
C PHE A 256 -9.50 -3.31 27.98
N VAL A 257 -8.67 -2.73 27.12
CA VAL A 257 -8.11 -1.39 27.32
C VAL A 257 -8.85 -0.39 26.45
N GLN A 258 -9.65 0.48 27.10
CA GLN A 258 -10.52 1.46 26.45
C GLN A 258 -9.78 2.38 25.48
N VAL A 259 -8.56 2.81 25.85
CA VAL A 259 -7.74 3.74 25.03
C VAL A 259 -7.36 3.13 23.69
N SER A 260 -7.10 1.82 23.64
CA SER A 260 -6.67 1.12 22.44
C SER A 260 -7.79 0.30 21.78
N GLY A 261 -8.96 0.20 22.42
CA GLY A 261 -10.09 -0.58 21.93
C GLY A 261 -9.78 -2.07 21.74
N THR A 262 -8.77 -2.61 22.43
CA THR A 262 -8.28 -3.98 22.24
C THR A 262 -8.03 -4.71 23.56
N CYS A 263 -7.86 -6.03 23.48
CA CYS A 263 -7.52 -6.88 24.62
C CYS A 263 -5.99 -6.99 24.75
N LEU A 264 -5.46 -6.55 25.88
CA LEU A 264 -4.04 -6.65 26.22
C LEU A 264 -3.84 -7.65 27.36
N CYS A 265 -2.68 -8.30 27.44
CA CYS A 265 -2.35 -9.14 28.61
C CYS A 265 -2.51 -8.33 29.89
N LYS A 266 -3.17 -8.89 30.91
CA LYS A 266 -3.34 -8.21 32.20
C LYS A 266 -1.99 -7.90 32.83
N ALA A 267 -1.95 -6.93 33.74
CA ALA A 267 -0.80 -6.79 34.64
C ALA A 267 -0.48 -8.14 35.32
N GLY A 268 0.81 -8.43 35.49
CA GLY A 268 1.31 -9.73 35.96
C GLY A 268 1.39 -10.81 34.88
N PHE A 269 0.97 -10.53 33.65
CA PHE A 269 1.14 -11.40 32.49
C PHE A 269 1.94 -10.68 31.39
N PHE A 270 2.62 -11.48 30.56
CA PHE A 270 3.31 -11.00 29.37
C PHE A 270 2.85 -11.73 28.12
N LYS A 271 2.97 -11.06 26.97
CA LYS A 271 2.53 -11.56 25.68
C LYS A 271 3.46 -12.66 25.16
N VAL A 272 2.87 -13.78 24.78
CA VAL A 272 3.54 -14.89 24.06
C VAL A 272 2.76 -15.24 22.79
N PRO A 273 3.37 -15.97 21.83
CA PRO A 273 2.63 -16.53 20.71
C PRO A 273 1.46 -17.39 21.23
N GLY A 274 0.24 -17.07 20.79
CA GLY A 274 -0.96 -17.80 21.19
C GLY A 274 -1.63 -17.38 22.51
N GLY A 275 -1.11 -16.39 23.25
CA GLY A 275 -1.79 -15.94 24.48
C GLY A 275 -0.97 -15.07 25.41
N CYS A 276 -1.30 -15.13 26.70
CA CYS A 276 -0.61 -14.41 27.76
C CYS A 276 -0.17 -15.42 28.83
N GLN A 277 1.12 -15.38 29.18
CA GLN A 277 1.70 -16.20 30.24
C GLN A 277 1.93 -15.37 31.50
N PRO A 278 1.77 -15.96 32.69
CA PRO A 278 2.06 -15.25 33.94
C PRO A 278 3.55 -14.96 34.04
N CYS A 279 3.90 -13.84 34.68
CA CYS A 279 5.28 -13.57 35.07
C CYS A 279 5.75 -14.65 36.05
N ALA A 280 6.92 -15.23 35.80
CA ALA A 280 7.51 -16.21 36.72
C ALA A 280 7.82 -15.55 38.08
N ALA A 281 7.86 -16.35 39.14
CA ALA A 281 8.28 -15.88 40.45
C ALA A 281 9.66 -15.19 40.37
N GLY A 282 9.82 -14.06 41.05
CA GLY A 282 10.98 -13.18 40.92
C GLY A 282 10.90 -12.16 39.78
N SER A 283 9.79 -12.13 39.02
CA SER A 283 9.51 -11.09 38.03
C SER A 283 8.07 -10.55 38.16
N ALA A 284 7.82 -9.35 37.65
CA ALA A 284 6.51 -8.71 37.70
C ALA A 284 6.22 -7.87 36.45
N SER A 285 4.94 -7.62 36.18
CA SER A 285 4.51 -6.71 35.12
C SER A 285 3.46 -5.75 35.68
N ARG A 286 3.77 -4.45 35.68
CA ARG A 286 2.91 -3.42 36.28
C ARG A 286 1.74 -2.99 35.40
N SER A 287 1.94 -3.05 34.09
CA SER A 287 1.02 -2.46 33.13
C SER A 287 0.44 -3.53 32.20
N PRO A 288 -0.83 -3.38 31.78
CA PRO A 288 -1.40 -4.24 30.77
C PRO A 288 -0.60 -4.14 29.46
N GLY A 289 -0.48 -5.26 28.73
CA GLY A 289 0.19 -5.32 27.43
C GLY A 289 1.71 -5.48 27.49
N ALA A 290 2.26 -5.89 28.63
CA ALA A 290 3.69 -6.17 28.74
C ALA A 290 4.14 -7.26 27.75
N THR A 291 5.27 -7.04 27.10
CA THR A 291 5.93 -8.04 26.23
C THR A 291 6.96 -8.88 26.98
N THR A 292 7.39 -8.40 28.14
CA THR A 292 8.37 -9.03 29.04
C THR A 292 7.99 -8.72 30.49
N CYS A 293 8.43 -9.56 31.43
CA CYS A 293 8.31 -9.27 32.86
C CYS A 293 9.61 -8.66 33.36
N ASP A 294 9.50 -7.64 34.21
CA ASP A 294 10.64 -7.00 34.84
C ASP A 294 11.13 -7.86 36.00
N PRO A 295 12.43 -8.21 36.09
CA PRO A 295 12.96 -8.92 37.23
C PRO A 295 12.87 -8.05 38.49
N CYS A 296 12.65 -8.69 39.63
CA CYS A 296 12.64 -8.01 40.91
C CYS A 296 14.05 -7.59 41.32
N GLU A 297 14.18 -6.33 41.76
CA GLU A 297 15.47 -5.82 42.25
C GLU A 297 15.93 -6.58 43.50
N PRO A 298 17.25 -6.66 43.75
CA PRO A 298 17.79 -7.29 44.94
C PRO A 298 17.12 -6.80 46.22
N GLY A 299 16.74 -7.74 47.09
CA GLY A 299 15.98 -7.43 48.31
C GLY A 299 14.46 -7.37 48.11
N SER A 300 13.95 -7.68 46.91
CA SER A 300 12.53 -7.86 46.63
C SER A 300 12.25 -9.22 45.98
N ASN A 301 11.00 -9.69 46.08
CA ASN A 301 10.53 -10.91 45.43
C ASN A 301 9.13 -10.72 44.87
N SER A 302 8.68 -11.69 44.09
CA SER A 302 7.31 -11.76 43.61
C SER A 302 6.86 -13.21 43.48
N SER A 303 5.57 -13.46 43.66
CA SER A 303 4.94 -14.71 43.27
C SER A 303 4.71 -14.77 41.77
N GLU A 304 4.43 -15.96 41.24
CA GLU A 304 3.96 -16.10 39.87
C GLU A 304 2.71 -15.21 39.63
N GLY A 305 2.68 -14.54 38.48
CA GLY A 305 1.58 -13.64 38.09
C GLY A 305 1.53 -12.31 38.84
N ALA A 306 2.58 -11.93 39.58
CA ALA A 306 2.58 -10.69 40.35
C ALA A 306 2.62 -9.43 39.48
N THR A 307 1.88 -8.41 39.91
CA THR A 307 1.86 -7.09 39.26
C THR A 307 2.96 -6.15 39.74
N ARG A 308 3.59 -6.46 40.88
CA ARG A 308 4.70 -5.71 41.47
C ARG A 308 5.59 -6.62 42.31
N CYS A 309 6.86 -6.24 42.42
CA CYS A 309 7.77 -6.83 43.39
C CYS A 309 7.50 -6.29 44.79
N THR A 310 7.65 -7.15 45.80
CA THR A 310 7.46 -6.83 47.22
C THR A 310 8.78 -6.98 47.93
N PHE A 311 9.15 -6.01 48.77
CA PHE A 311 10.38 -6.09 49.54
C PHE A 311 10.37 -7.28 50.50
N CYS A 312 11.52 -7.93 50.62
CA CYS A 312 11.73 -9.00 51.58
C CYS A 312 11.65 -8.42 53.02
N PRO A 313 11.02 -9.14 53.97
CA PRO A 313 11.06 -8.77 55.39
C PRO A 313 12.49 -8.50 55.87
N ARG A 314 12.65 -7.57 56.82
CA ARG A 314 13.96 -7.19 57.38
C ARG A 314 14.70 -8.44 57.88
N GLY A 315 15.92 -8.65 57.39
CA GLY A 315 16.74 -9.82 57.72
C GLY A 315 16.53 -11.06 56.86
N THR A 316 15.74 -10.97 55.78
CA THR A 316 15.55 -12.06 54.79
C THR A 316 16.05 -11.64 53.41
N TYR A 317 16.43 -12.60 52.57
CA TYR A 317 16.85 -12.37 51.19
C TYR A 317 16.10 -13.33 50.25
N ALA A 318 15.81 -12.88 49.03
CA ALA A 318 15.26 -13.73 47.98
C ALA A 318 16.44 -14.46 47.28
N PRO A 319 16.42 -15.80 47.19
CA PRO A 319 17.54 -16.55 46.62
C PRO A 319 17.61 -16.45 45.08
N ASN A 320 16.52 -16.07 44.41
CA ASN A 320 16.46 -15.92 42.95
C ASN A 320 15.89 -14.54 42.60
N SER A 321 16.80 -13.63 42.23
CA SER A 321 16.56 -12.43 41.42
C SER A 321 17.21 -12.65 40.06
#